data_AF-A0A7X8RGK9-F1
#
_entry.id   AF-A0A7X8RGK9-F1
#
_cell.length_a   1.000
_cell.length_b   1.000
_cell.length_c   1.000
_cell.angle_alpha   90.00
_cell.angle_beta   90.00
_cell.angle_gamma   90.00
#
_symmetry.space_group_name_H-M   'P 1'
#
loop_
_entity.id
_entity.type
_entity.pdbx_description
1 polymer ?
#
loop_
_entity_poly.entity_id
_entity_poly.type
_entity_poly.pdbx_seq_one_letter_code
_entity_poly.pdbx_strand_id
1 'polypeptide(L)'
;MINHTVRTYRSAEDFPREEHLAHKIARVAADPVEVPEETREMIINRIIDNAAVQAASVLRRPVTSARAMAAARPVTDGRGASVFGLKGKYAAEWAALANGTAVRELDFHDTFLAADYSHPGDNIPPILAAAQQAGKGGRELIRGLATGYEIQVDLVRGICLHEHKIDHVAHLGPSAAAGIGTLLDLDVETIYQAIGQALHTTTATRQSRKGEISSWKAFAPAFAGKMAIEAVDRAMRGEGAPSPIWEGEDGVIAWLLSGPGHEYTVPLPAEGEEKRGILDTYTKEHSAEYQSQAPIDLARRMGEKLAAEGKDLADVESIVLHTSHHTHYVIGTGSNDPQKFDPQASRETLDHSIMYIFAVALEDRDWHHERSYAPERANRPETIELWHKISTVEDPEWTRRYHSTDPNEKAFGAKAVITFTDGTVVEDELAVADAHPLGARPFAREQYIAKFRTLCEGVVSREEQDRFLAAAENLENLTDLAELNIEIDEDVLAQAPTVGEGLF
;
A
#
# COMPACT_ATOMS: atom_id res chain seq x y z
N MET A 1 4.92 -17.48 16.71
CA MET A 1 3.89 -17.47 15.66
C MET A 1 3.18 -18.82 15.64
N ILE A 2 1.87 -18.84 15.45
CA ILE A 2 1.02 -20.03 15.37
C ILE A 2 0.37 -20.06 13.98
N ASN A 3 0.45 -21.21 13.30
CA ASN A 3 -0.23 -21.42 12.03
C ASN A 3 -1.66 -21.93 12.28
N HIS A 4 -2.65 -21.21 11.78
CA HIS A 4 -4.06 -21.56 11.90
C HIS A 4 -4.60 -22.06 10.57
N THR A 5 -5.14 -23.29 10.57
CA THR A 5 -5.91 -23.82 9.43
C THR A 5 -7.29 -23.16 9.39
N VAL A 6 -7.66 -22.63 8.23
CA VAL A 6 -8.92 -21.92 8.01
C VAL A 6 -9.63 -22.54 6.80
N ARG A 7 -10.82 -23.08 7.01
CA ARG A 7 -11.61 -23.77 5.99
C ARG A 7 -13.09 -23.46 6.15
N THR A 8 -13.90 -23.82 5.16
CA THR A 8 -15.36 -23.75 5.28
C THR A 8 -15.91 -24.84 6.19
N TYR A 9 -16.94 -24.49 6.98
CA TYR A 9 -17.72 -25.38 7.82
C TYR A 9 -19.20 -25.23 7.46
N ARG A 10 -19.91 -26.35 7.35
CA ARG A 10 -21.37 -26.32 7.15
C ARG A 10 -22.07 -25.86 8.41
N SER A 11 -23.25 -25.26 8.28
CA SER A 11 -24.05 -24.80 9.43
C SER A 11 -24.43 -25.93 10.41
N ALA A 12 -24.38 -27.19 9.97
CA ALA A 12 -24.63 -28.36 10.79
C ALA A 12 -23.39 -28.89 11.54
N GLU A 13 -22.19 -28.40 11.23
CA GLU A 13 -20.95 -28.75 11.93
C GLU A 13 -20.82 -27.91 13.21
N ASP A 14 -20.38 -28.54 14.30
CA ASP A 14 -20.02 -27.81 15.51
C ASP A 14 -18.67 -27.12 15.30
N PHE A 15 -18.71 -25.78 15.23
CA PHE A 15 -17.54 -24.94 15.04
C PHE A 15 -17.61 -23.78 16.05
N PRO A 16 -16.91 -23.90 17.19
CA PRO A 16 -17.01 -22.93 18.27
C PRO A 16 -16.37 -21.59 17.87
N ARG A 17 -16.87 -20.50 18.44
CA ARG A 17 -16.47 -19.13 18.08
C ARG A 17 -14.98 -18.89 18.25
N GLU A 18 -14.38 -19.50 19.27
CA GLU A 18 -12.97 -19.41 19.62
C GLU A 18 -12.07 -19.94 18.50
N GLU A 19 -12.61 -20.80 17.63
CA GLU A 19 -11.89 -21.34 16.47
C GLU A 19 -12.00 -20.46 15.22
N HIS A 20 -12.91 -19.48 15.21
CA HIS A 20 -13.03 -18.53 14.10
C HIS A 20 -11.73 -17.72 13.97
N LEU A 21 -11.24 -17.52 12.75
CA LEU A 21 -10.10 -16.67 12.43
C LEU A 21 -10.35 -15.24 12.93
N ALA A 22 -11.56 -14.71 12.77
CA ALA A 22 -11.93 -13.40 13.30
C ALA A 22 -11.75 -13.30 14.82
N HIS A 23 -12.05 -14.38 15.56
CA HIS A 23 -11.89 -14.39 17.01
C HIS A 23 -10.42 -14.49 17.40
N LYS A 24 -9.63 -15.30 16.68
CA LYS A 24 -8.18 -15.40 16.85
C LYS A 24 -7.48 -14.06 16.60
N ILE A 25 -7.87 -13.35 15.53
CA ILE A 25 -7.40 -11.98 15.24
C ILE A 25 -7.84 -11.01 16.35
N ALA A 26 -9.09 -11.09 16.82
CA ALA A 26 -9.57 -10.25 17.91
C ALA A 26 -8.79 -10.47 19.22
N ARG A 27 -8.35 -11.70 19.50
CA ARG A 27 -7.45 -11.99 20.64
C ARG A 27 -6.06 -11.38 20.46
N VAL A 28 -5.47 -11.44 19.26
CA VAL A 28 -4.19 -10.77 18.95
C VAL A 28 -4.33 -9.25 19.14
N ALA A 29 -5.46 -8.67 18.72
CA ALA A 29 -5.73 -7.24 18.86
C ALA A 29 -5.93 -6.81 20.33
N ALA A 30 -6.64 -7.61 21.13
CA ALA A 30 -6.84 -7.34 22.55
C ALA A 30 -5.61 -7.65 23.42
N ASP A 31 -4.61 -8.36 22.89
CA ASP A 31 -3.39 -8.69 23.61
C ASP A 31 -2.59 -7.42 23.97
N PRO A 32 -2.35 -7.16 25.27
CA PRO A 32 -1.70 -5.94 25.71
C PRO A 32 -0.18 -5.91 25.54
N VAL A 33 0.42 -6.92 24.89
CA VAL A 33 1.86 -7.00 24.60
C VAL A 33 2.44 -5.65 24.12
N GLU A 34 3.58 -5.28 24.70
CA GLU A 34 4.24 -4.02 24.39
C GLU A 34 4.79 -4.03 22.96
N VAL A 35 4.80 -2.85 22.34
CA VAL A 35 5.37 -2.68 20.99
C VAL A 35 6.89 -2.58 21.10
N PRO A 36 7.66 -3.42 20.39
CA PRO A 36 9.11 -3.38 20.43
C PRO A 36 9.67 -2.09 19.83
N GLU A 37 10.91 -1.76 20.22
CA GLU A 37 11.55 -0.51 19.77
C GLU A 37 11.59 -0.42 18.24
N GLU A 38 12.07 -1.47 17.57
CA GLU A 38 12.22 -1.48 16.12
C GLU A 38 10.88 -1.31 15.39
N THR A 39 9.82 -1.94 15.91
CA THR A 39 8.45 -1.79 15.40
C THR A 39 7.98 -0.34 15.55
N ARG A 40 8.22 0.29 16.70
CA ARG A 40 7.87 1.69 16.95
C ARG A 40 8.64 2.64 16.02
N GLU A 41 9.95 2.46 15.88
CA GLU A 41 10.78 3.27 14.99
C GLU A 41 10.33 3.14 13.53
N MET A 42 9.92 1.95 13.10
CA MET A 42 9.35 1.74 11.78
C MET A 42 7.96 2.38 11.62
N ILE A 43 7.12 2.37 12.65
CA ILE A 43 5.83 3.09 12.63
C ILE A 43 6.06 4.59 12.39
N ILE A 44 7.04 5.19 13.06
CA ILE A 44 7.41 6.60 12.84
C ILE A 44 7.84 6.81 11.38
N ASN A 45 8.68 5.92 10.84
CA ASN A 45 9.10 5.97 9.43
C ASN A 45 7.90 5.92 8.46
N ARG A 46 6.91 5.06 8.72
CA ARG A 46 5.72 4.94 7.86
C ARG A 46 4.78 6.14 7.97
N ILE A 47 4.68 6.77 9.13
CA ILE A 47 3.95 8.04 9.27
C ILE A 47 4.62 9.13 8.43
N ILE A 48 5.95 9.23 8.45
CA ILE A 48 6.71 10.16 7.61
C ILE A 48 6.50 9.85 6.12
N ASP A 49 6.53 8.56 5.74
CA ASP A 49 6.31 8.14 4.35
C ASP A 49 4.89 8.48 3.85
N ASN A 50 3.85 8.16 4.63
CA ASN A 50 2.48 8.52 4.30
C ASN A 50 2.33 10.04 4.12
N ALA A 51 2.91 10.83 5.01
CA ALA A 51 2.87 12.28 4.92
C ALA A 51 3.61 12.83 3.70
N ALA A 52 4.72 12.19 3.29
CA ALA A 52 5.44 12.50 2.06
C ALA A 52 4.55 12.32 0.83
N VAL A 53 3.83 11.19 0.75
CA VAL A 53 2.96 10.89 -0.39
C VAL A 53 1.72 11.79 -0.40
N GLN A 54 1.18 12.14 0.78
CA GLN A 54 0.12 13.14 0.90
C GLN A 54 0.55 14.50 0.35
N ALA A 55 1.75 14.98 0.71
CA ALA A 55 2.29 16.24 0.20
C ALA A 55 2.38 16.23 -1.33
N ALA A 56 2.99 15.20 -1.92
CA ALA A 56 3.12 15.09 -3.37
C ALA A 56 1.77 14.94 -4.10
N SER A 57 0.74 14.41 -3.45
CA SER A 57 -0.56 14.19 -4.08
C SER A 57 -1.57 15.33 -3.84
N VAL A 58 -1.24 16.36 -3.06
CA VAL A 58 -2.21 17.34 -2.55
C VAL A 58 -3.00 18.10 -3.63
N LEU A 59 -2.39 18.29 -4.80
CA LEU A 59 -2.97 18.99 -5.96
C LEU A 59 -3.66 18.04 -6.94
N ARG A 60 -3.71 16.74 -6.65
CA ARG A 60 -4.36 15.76 -7.50
C ARG A 60 -5.88 15.87 -7.38
N ARG A 61 -6.57 15.66 -8.51
CA ARG A 61 -8.04 15.77 -8.57
C ARG A 61 -8.76 14.80 -7.61
N PRO A 62 -8.37 13.51 -7.49
CA PRO A 62 -9.02 12.58 -6.55
C PRO A 62 -8.90 13.06 -5.10
N VAL A 63 -7.71 13.55 -4.73
CA VAL A 63 -7.42 14.10 -3.38
C VAL A 63 -8.28 15.33 -3.10
N THR A 64 -8.41 16.23 -4.09
CA THR A 64 -9.26 17.41 -3.97
C THR A 64 -10.74 17.04 -3.81
N SER A 65 -11.22 16.04 -4.56
CA SER A 65 -12.59 15.53 -4.42
C SER A 65 -12.84 14.91 -3.05
N ALA A 66 -11.93 14.08 -2.54
CA ALA A 66 -12.06 13.44 -1.23
C ALA A 66 -12.02 14.48 -0.09
N ARG A 67 -11.14 15.49 -0.21
CA ARG A 67 -11.08 16.63 0.72
C ARG A 67 -12.38 17.42 0.74
N ALA A 68 -12.99 17.69 -0.42
CA ALA A 68 -14.30 18.35 -0.50
C ALA A 68 -15.43 17.54 0.17
N MET A 69 -15.44 16.21 -0.02
CA MET A 69 -16.40 15.32 0.66
C MET A 69 -16.27 15.39 2.18
N ALA A 70 -15.04 15.43 2.71
CA ALA A 70 -14.81 15.59 4.14
C ALA A 70 -15.14 17.01 4.64
N ALA A 71 -14.86 18.04 3.84
CA ALA A 71 -15.18 19.44 4.18
C ALA A 71 -16.68 19.66 4.42
N ALA A 72 -17.54 18.89 3.76
CA ALA A 72 -18.99 18.90 3.96
C ALA A 72 -19.45 18.25 5.29
N ARG A 73 -18.52 17.82 6.16
CA ARG A 73 -18.79 17.09 7.43
C ARG A 73 -18.01 17.68 8.61
N PRO A 74 -18.10 19.00 8.88
CA PRO A 74 -17.40 19.60 10.00
C PRO A 74 -17.99 19.12 11.33
N VAL A 75 -17.15 19.03 12.37
CA VAL A 75 -17.57 18.72 13.73
C VAL A 75 -17.19 19.86 14.68
N THR A 76 -18.13 20.29 15.51
CA THR A 76 -18.00 21.47 16.39
C THR A 76 -17.86 21.14 17.87
N ASP A 77 -18.09 19.88 18.28
CA ASP A 77 -17.98 19.45 19.68
C ASP A 77 -16.52 19.12 20.10
N GLY A 78 -15.56 19.33 19.19
CA GLY A 78 -14.14 19.08 19.40
C GLY A 78 -13.70 17.63 19.21
N ARG A 79 -14.64 16.68 19.03
CA ARG A 79 -14.36 15.26 18.77
C ARG A 79 -14.46 14.99 17.27
N GLY A 80 -13.32 15.07 16.60
CA GLY A 80 -13.17 14.91 15.17
C GLY A 80 -11.71 14.69 14.81
N ALA A 81 -11.48 14.42 13.53
CA ALA A 81 -10.15 14.19 12.97
C ALA A 81 -9.75 15.32 12.02
N SER A 82 -8.44 15.48 11.85
CA SER A 82 -7.86 16.44 10.90
C SER A 82 -7.95 15.90 9.47
N VAL A 83 -8.26 16.78 8.53
CA VAL A 83 -8.18 16.49 7.09
C VAL A 83 -6.97 17.22 6.54
N PHE A 84 -6.09 16.49 5.87
CA PHE A 84 -4.89 17.05 5.26
C PHE A 84 -5.24 18.18 4.27
N GLY A 85 -4.61 19.33 4.46
CA GLY A 85 -4.89 20.54 3.69
C GLY A 85 -6.17 21.29 4.08
N LEU A 86 -6.82 20.99 5.21
CA LEU A 86 -7.92 21.78 5.75
C LEU A 86 -7.66 22.22 7.20
N LYS A 87 -8.19 23.37 7.58
CA LYS A 87 -8.25 23.83 8.97
C LYS A 87 -9.54 23.33 9.63
N GLY A 88 -9.45 22.87 10.87
CA GLY A 88 -10.61 22.43 11.66
C GLY A 88 -10.70 20.92 11.84
N LYS A 89 -11.85 20.46 12.37
CA LYS A 89 -12.11 19.04 12.67
C LYS A 89 -13.31 18.54 11.89
N TYR A 90 -13.23 17.30 11.44
CA TYR A 90 -14.22 16.66 10.59
C TYR A 90 -14.58 15.28 11.13
N ALA A 91 -15.70 14.74 10.66
CA ALA A 91 -16.12 13.38 10.98
C ALA A 91 -15.02 12.37 10.60
N ALA A 92 -14.64 11.50 11.55
CA ALA A 92 -13.42 10.71 11.48
C ALA A 92 -13.38 9.75 10.28
N GLU A 93 -14.52 9.17 9.93
CA GLU A 93 -14.67 8.28 8.78
C GLU A 93 -14.45 9.02 7.45
N TRP A 94 -14.81 10.31 7.39
CA TRP A 94 -14.56 11.15 6.21
C TRP A 94 -13.13 11.67 6.16
N ALA A 95 -12.54 11.97 7.32
CA ALA A 95 -11.12 12.31 7.40
C ALA A 95 -10.23 11.14 6.97
N ALA A 96 -10.56 9.91 7.40
CA ALA A 96 -9.90 8.69 6.96
C ALA A 96 -9.99 8.50 5.44
N LEU A 97 -11.17 8.73 4.85
CA LEU A 97 -11.37 8.67 3.40
C LEU A 97 -10.51 9.70 2.65
N ALA A 98 -10.48 10.95 3.12
CA ALA A 98 -9.73 12.03 2.49
C ALA A 98 -8.21 11.78 2.57
N ASN A 99 -7.71 11.53 3.78
CA ASN A 99 -6.28 11.33 4.04
C ASN A 99 -5.78 10.02 3.41
N GLY A 100 -6.60 8.96 3.39
CA GLY A 100 -6.29 7.70 2.73
C GLY A 100 -6.22 7.84 1.21
N THR A 101 -7.13 8.60 0.60
CA THR A 101 -7.07 8.89 -0.85
C THR A 101 -5.77 9.63 -1.19
N ALA A 102 -5.37 10.58 -0.36
CA ALA A 102 -4.11 11.33 -0.53
C ALA A 102 -2.86 10.42 -0.46
N VAL A 103 -2.82 9.48 0.48
CA VAL A 103 -1.72 8.51 0.57
C VAL A 103 -1.70 7.59 -0.66
N ARG A 104 -2.87 7.10 -1.09
CA ARG A 104 -2.94 6.06 -2.11
C ARG A 104 -2.74 6.56 -3.53
N GLU A 105 -3.05 7.84 -3.79
CA GLU A 105 -3.14 8.44 -5.13
C GLU A 105 -1.91 8.17 -6.02
N LEU A 106 -0.70 8.28 -5.46
CA LEU A 106 0.54 8.10 -6.24
C LEU A 106 1.07 6.67 -6.23
N ASP A 107 0.41 5.76 -5.52
CA ASP A 107 0.87 4.37 -5.32
C ASP A 107 2.31 4.28 -4.80
N PHE A 108 2.66 5.19 -3.88
CA PHE A 108 4.04 5.49 -3.55
C PHE A 108 4.39 5.31 -2.06
N HIS A 109 3.47 4.78 -1.26
CA HIS A 109 3.75 4.37 0.11
C HIS A 109 4.17 2.90 0.15
N ASP A 110 4.22 2.32 1.35
CA ASP A 110 4.74 0.97 1.54
C ASP A 110 3.96 -0.14 0.85
N THR A 111 4.61 -1.29 0.77
CA THR A 111 4.05 -2.51 0.21
C THR A 111 4.60 -3.74 0.93
N PHE A 112 3.86 -4.83 0.81
CA PHE A 112 4.25 -6.14 1.30
C PHE A 112 3.87 -7.21 0.27
N LEU A 113 4.77 -8.17 0.07
CA LEU A 113 4.68 -9.23 -0.95
C LEU A 113 4.89 -10.61 -0.30
N ALA A 114 3.88 -11.46 -0.39
CA ALA A 114 3.89 -12.86 0.07
C ALA A 114 2.97 -13.73 -0.82
N ALA A 115 2.04 -14.49 -0.23
CA ALA A 115 1.05 -15.24 -1.01
C ALA A 115 0.14 -14.29 -1.81
N ASP A 116 -0.27 -13.18 -1.18
CA ASP A 116 -0.84 -12.01 -1.85
C ASP A 116 0.13 -10.82 -1.81
N TYR A 117 -0.37 -9.64 -2.13
CA TYR A 117 0.32 -8.36 -1.93
C TYR A 117 -0.61 -7.32 -1.34
N SER A 118 -0.04 -6.31 -0.69
CA SER A 118 -0.82 -5.25 -0.05
C SER A 118 -0.02 -3.97 0.12
N HIS A 119 -0.69 -2.95 0.66
CA HIS A 119 -0.10 -1.70 1.12
C HIS A 119 -0.49 -1.47 2.60
N PRO A 120 0.26 -2.05 3.55
CA PRO A 120 -0.13 -1.99 4.96
C PRO A 120 -0.20 -0.57 5.57
N GLY A 121 0.47 0.41 4.97
CA GLY A 121 0.38 1.83 5.34
C GLY A 121 -0.98 2.47 5.06
N ASP A 122 -1.87 1.78 4.35
CA ASP A 122 -3.29 2.17 4.26
C ASP A 122 -4.03 2.04 5.61
N ASN A 123 -3.46 1.35 6.62
CA ASN A 123 -4.00 1.31 7.98
C ASN A 123 -3.81 2.64 8.74
N ILE A 124 -2.82 3.46 8.37
CA ILE A 124 -2.47 4.67 9.11
C ILE A 124 -3.62 5.69 9.14
N PRO A 125 -4.20 6.10 7.99
CA PRO A 125 -5.27 7.09 7.96
C PRO A 125 -6.49 6.76 8.84
N PRO A 126 -7.10 5.55 8.77
CA PRO A 126 -8.28 5.25 9.59
C PRO A 126 -7.95 5.11 11.08
N ILE A 127 -6.81 4.50 11.45
CA ILE A 127 -6.43 4.35 12.85
C ILE A 127 -6.10 5.70 13.47
N LEU A 128 -5.37 6.58 12.76
CA LEU A 128 -5.09 7.94 13.21
C LEU A 128 -6.37 8.77 13.37
N ALA A 129 -7.29 8.70 12.41
CA ALA A 129 -8.57 9.42 12.50
C ALA A 129 -9.41 8.95 13.70
N ALA A 130 -9.47 7.64 13.95
CA ALA A 130 -10.14 7.09 15.12
C ALA A 130 -9.46 7.52 16.44
N ALA A 131 -8.12 7.62 16.44
CA ALA A 131 -7.36 8.06 17.61
C ALA A 131 -7.67 9.52 17.94
N GLN A 132 -7.66 10.40 16.95
CA GLN A 132 -8.03 11.81 17.09
C GLN A 132 -9.48 11.98 17.57
N GLN A 133 -10.42 11.20 16.99
CA GLN A 133 -11.83 11.17 17.39
C GLN A 133 -12.01 10.81 18.86
N ALA A 134 -11.26 9.82 19.34
CA ALA A 134 -11.33 9.31 20.70
C ALA A 134 -10.45 10.08 21.70
N GLY A 135 -9.69 11.09 21.25
CA GLY A 135 -8.75 11.84 22.09
C GLY A 135 -7.60 10.98 22.65
N LYS A 136 -7.13 10.00 21.87
CA LYS A 136 -5.99 9.14 22.21
C LYS A 136 -4.65 9.80 21.86
N GLY A 137 -3.59 9.37 22.52
CA GLY A 137 -2.24 9.86 22.31
C GLY A 137 -1.39 8.93 21.43
N GLY A 138 -0.10 9.27 21.34
CA GLY A 138 0.86 8.55 20.51
C GLY A 138 1.10 7.10 20.91
N ARG A 139 1.09 6.79 22.22
CA ARG A 139 1.25 5.41 22.72
C ARG A 139 0.16 4.48 22.22
N GLU A 140 -1.09 4.92 22.30
CA GLU A 140 -2.23 4.12 21.82
C GLU A 140 -2.22 4.01 20.30
N LEU A 141 -1.84 5.09 19.59
CA LEU A 141 -1.68 5.06 18.14
C LEU A 141 -0.62 4.04 17.69
N ILE A 142 0.56 4.03 18.33
CA ILE A 142 1.62 3.05 18.05
C ILE A 142 1.11 1.61 18.22
N ARG A 143 0.38 1.32 19.31
CA ARG A 143 -0.21 0.00 19.54
C ARG A 143 -1.22 -0.39 18.46
N GLY A 144 -2.13 0.53 18.11
CA GLY A 144 -3.10 0.31 17.05
C GLY A 144 -2.47 0.04 15.68
N LEU A 145 -1.47 0.83 15.31
CA LEU A 145 -0.74 0.65 14.05
C LEU A 145 0.04 -0.66 14.03
N ALA A 146 0.72 -1.04 15.12
CA ALA A 146 1.41 -2.32 15.21
C ALA A 146 0.45 -3.49 14.95
N THR A 147 -0.76 -3.47 15.54
CA THR A 147 -1.78 -4.50 15.26
C THR A 147 -2.29 -4.45 13.82
N GLY A 148 -2.64 -3.28 13.29
CA GLY A 148 -3.15 -3.17 11.92
C GLY A 148 -2.16 -3.74 10.89
N TYR A 149 -0.89 -3.40 11.05
CA TYR A 149 0.19 -3.95 10.22
C TYR A 149 0.34 -5.46 10.38
N GLU A 150 0.41 -5.97 11.61
CA GLU A 150 0.55 -7.41 11.88
C GLU A 150 -0.56 -8.21 11.19
N ILE A 151 -1.81 -7.84 11.44
CA ILE A 151 -2.97 -8.57 10.93
C ILE A 151 -3.02 -8.54 9.41
N GLN A 152 -2.73 -7.41 8.76
CA GLN A 152 -2.74 -7.38 7.30
C GLN A 152 -1.61 -8.21 6.71
N VAL A 153 -0.40 -8.13 7.27
CA VAL A 153 0.77 -8.90 6.83
C VAL A 153 0.49 -10.40 6.93
N ASP A 154 -0.09 -10.83 8.04
CA ASP A 154 -0.41 -12.24 8.28
C ASP A 154 -1.54 -12.78 7.39
N LEU A 155 -2.58 -11.98 7.14
CA LEU A 155 -3.61 -12.33 6.15
C LEU A 155 -3.01 -12.46 4.75
N VAL A 156 -2.09 -11.57 4.36
CA VAL A 156 -1.39 -11.58 3.07
C VAL A 156 -0.44 -12.78 2.93
N ARG A 157 0.14 -13.27 4.04
CA ARG A 157 0.92 -14.53 4.06
C ARG A 157 0.05 -15.75 3.84
N GLY A 158 -1.16 -15.76 4.39
CA GLY A 158 -2.00 -16.95 4.44
C GLY A 158 -3.07 -17.09 3.35
N ILE A 159 -3.53 -15.98 2.76
CA ILE A 159 -4.67 -15.97 1.84
C ILE A 159 -4.37 -15.09 0.62
N CYS A 160 -4.24 -15.71 -0.56
CA CYS A 160 -4.09 -15.03 -1.84
C CYS A 160 -5.47 -14.61 -2.39
N LEU A 161 -5.79 -13.31 -2.39
CA LEU A 161 -7.03 -12.80 -2.99
C LEU A 161 -6.89 -12.63 -4.51
N HIS A 162 -5.66 -12.36 -4.98
CA HIS A 162 -5.40 -12.10 -6.39
C HIS A 162 -5.76 -13.27 -7.32
N GLU A 163 -5.54 -14.51 -6.90
CA GLU A 163 -5.89 -15.69 -7.69
C GLU A 163 -7.40 -15.79 -7.97
N HIS A 164 -8.22 -15.20 -7.08
CA HIS A 164 -9.68 -15.14 -7.18
C HIS A 164 -10.21 -13.84 -7.79
N LYS A 165 -9.33 -12.95 -8.26
CA LYS A 165 -9.71 -11.61 -8.77
C LYS A 165 -10.49 -10.79 -7.74
N ILE A 166 -10.18 -10.98 -6.46
CA ILE A 166 -10.59 -10.10 -5.38
C ILE A 166 -9.50 -9.03 -5.18
N ASP A 167 -9.92 -7.82 -4.85
CA ASP A 167 -8.99 -6.72 -4.54
C ASP A 167 -8.31 -6.99 -3.19
N HIS A 168 -6.99 -6.75 -3.10
CA HIS A 168 -6.23 -6.98 -1.85
C HIS A 168 -6.72 -6.13 -0.68
N VAL A 169 -7.50 -5.07 -0.96
CA VAL A 169 -8.16 -4.23 0.03
C VAL A 169 -9.11 -5.03 0.93
N ALA A 170 -9.54 -6.24 0.55
CA ALA A 170 -10.35 -7.09 1.42
C ALA A 170 -9.62 -7.48 2.73
N HIS A 171 -8.28 -7.49 2.74
CA HIS A 171 -7.48 -7.69 3.97
C HIS A 171 -7.33 -6.40 4.80
N LEU A 172 -7.56 -5.22 4.21
CA LEU A 172 -7.37 -3.92 4.87
C LEU A 172 -8.51 -3.59 5.85
N GLY A 173 -9.76 -3.83 5.47
CA GLY A 173 -10.92 -3.62 6.36
C GLY A 173 -10.78 -4.32 7.73
N PRO A 174 -10.58 -5.65 7.78
CA PRO A 174 -10.43 -6.37 9.04
C PRO A 174 -9.17 -5.98 9.84
N SER A 175 -8.06 -5.68 9.17
CA SER A 175 -6.82 -5.24 9.85
C SER A 175 -6.96 -3.86 10.46
N ALA A 176 -7.58 -2.90 9.75
CA ALA A 176 -7.87 -1.58 10.29
C ALA A 176 -8.85 -1.66 11.48
N ALA A 177 -9.89 -2.51 11.40
CA ALA A 177 -10.81 -2.74 12.51
C ALA A 177 -10.10 -3.32 13.75
N ALA A 178 -9.20 -4.29 13.57
CA ALA A 178 -8.38 -4.85 14.64
C ALA A 178 -7.43 -3.81 15.26
N GLY A 179 -6.80 -2.97 14.43
CA GLY A 179 -5.93 -1.88 14.87
C GLY A 179 -6.69 -0.81 15.66
N ILE A 180 -7.87 -0.40 15.20
CA ILE A 180 -8.76 0.52 15.95
C ILE A 180 -9.20 -0.13 17.28
N GLY A 181 -9.52 -1.43 17.27
CA GLY A 181 -9.84 -2.18 18.48
C GLY A 181 -8.74 -2.13 19.53
N THR A 182 -7.49 -2.35 19.10
CA THR A 182 -6.30 -2.25 19.97
C THR A 182 -6.12 -0.82 20.50
N LEU A 183 -6.20 0.17 19.62
CA LEU A 183 -6.07 1.60 19.94
C LEU A 183 -7.06 2.05 21.02
N LEU A 184 -8.29 1.54 20.95
CA LEU A 184 -9.38 1.92 21.84
C LEU A 184 -9.48 1.04 23.10
N ASP A 185 -8.65 0.00 23.23
CA ASP A 185 -8.69 -0.99 24.31
C ASP A 185 -10.06 -1.68 24.40
N LEU A 186 -10.60 -2.10 23.25
CA LEU A 186 -11.89 -2.78 23.16
C LEU A 186 -11.78 -4.25 23.57
N ASP A 187 -12.88 -4.82 24.04
CA ASP A 187 -12.97 -6.24 24.35
C ASP A 187 -12.99 -7.11 23.07
N VAL A 188 -12.59 -8.37 23.23
CA VAL A 188 -12.49 -9.35 22.13
C VAL A 188 -13.80 -9.48 21.36
N GLU A 189 -14.97 -9.41 22.02
CA GLU A 189 -16.26 -9.59 21.33
C GLU A 189 -16.56 -8.38 20.43
N THR A 190 -16.34 -7.17 20.91
CA THR A 190 -16.51 -5.96 20.09
C THR A 190 -15.58 -5.98 18.87
N ILE A 191 -14.32 -6.36 19.04
CA ILE A 191 -13.35 -6.44 17.93
C ILE A 191 -13.76 -7.55 16.94
N TYR A 192 -14.19 -8.70 17.45
CA TYR A 192 -14.67 -9.82 16.63
C TYR A 192 -15.82 -9.42 15.70
N GLN A 193 -16.82 -8.69 16.21
CA GLN A 193 -17.95 -8.22 15.41
C GLN A 193 -17.51 -7.18 14.37
N ALA A 194 -16.62 -6.26 14.74
CA ALA A 194 -16.11 -5.23 13.82
C ALA A 194 -15.33 -5.85 12.65
N ILE A 195 -14.46 -6.84 12.92
CA ILE A 195 -13.70 -7.56 11.88
C ILE A 195 -14.63 -8.23 10.87
N GLY A 196 -15.67 -8.93 11.36
CA GLY A 196 -16.64 -9.62 10.51
C GLY A 196 -17.37 -8.67 9.57
N GLN A 197 -17.85 -7.53 10.09
CA GLN A 197 -18.54 -6.53 9.27
C GLN A 197 -17.59 -5.84 8.29
N ALA A 198 -16.37 -5.50 8.73
CA ALA A 198 -15.39 -4.82 7.87
C ALA A 198 -15.06 -5.70 6.67
N LEU A 199 -14.67 -6.96 6.87
CA LEU A 199 -14.38 -7.87 5.77
C LEU A 199 -15.57 -8.04 4.81
N HIS A 200 -16.78 -8.22 5.35
CA HIS A 200 -17.99 -8.40 4.55
C HIS A 200 -18.26 -7.20 3.61
N THR A 201 -18.02 -5.98 4.10
CA THR A 201 -18.38 -4.74 3.38
C THR A 201 -17.24 -4.14 2.56
N THR A 202 -16.01 -4.63 2.74
CA THR A 202 -14.82 -4.15 2.00
C THR A 202 -14.25 -5.18 1.04
N THR A 203 -14.94 -6.30 0.79
CA THR A 203 -14.54 -7.28 -0.22
C THR A 203 -15.10 -6.87 -1.58
N ALA A 204 -14.21 -6.47 -2.50
CA ALA A 204 -14.57 -6.00 -3.83
C ALA A 204 -13.83 -6.81 -4.92
N THR A 205 -14.39 -6.81 -6.14
CA THR A 205 -13.71 -7.39 -7.30
C THR A 205 -12.48 -6.56 -7.66
N ARG A 206 -11.53 -7.18 -8.36
CA ARG A 206 -10.31 -6.54 -8.85
C ARG A 206 -10.53 -5.63 -10.07
N GLN A 207 -11.77 -5.36 -10.46
CA GLN A 207 -12.07 -4.48 -11.59
C GLN A 207 -11.53 -3.05 -11.38
N SER A 208 -11.34 -2.65 -10.11
CA SER A 208 -10.64 -1.42 -9.70
C SER A 208 -9.22 -1.26 -10.26
N ARG A 209 -8.60 -2.35 -10.75
CA ARG A 209 -7.18 -2.42 -11.15
C ARG A 209 -6.95 -2.99 -12.55
N LYS A 210 -7.98 -3.04 -13.42
CA LYS A 210 -7.87 -3.60 -14.77
C LYS A 210 -8.71 -2.83 -15.79
N GLY A 211 -8.16 -2.64 -17.00
CA GLY A 211 -8.80 -1.85 -18.07
C GLY A 211 -8.53 -0.36 -17.86
N GLU A 212 -9.57 0.48 -17.93
CA GLU A 212 -9.45 1.88 -17.53
C GLU A 212 -9.27 1.97 -16.00
N ILE A 213 -8.02 2.13 -15.57
CA ILE A 213 -7.67 2.30 -14.16
C ILE A 213 -8.08 3.71 -13.72
N SER A 214 -9.32 3.84 -13.27
CA SER A 214 -9.90 5.11 -12.82
C SER A 214 -9.35 5.57 -11.45
N SER A 215 -9.67 6.81 -11.07
CA SER A 215 -9.37 7.35 -9.74
C SER A 215 -9.87 6.50 -8.56
N TRP A 216 -10.82 5.58 -8.78
CA TRP A 216 -11.27 4.65 -7.75
C TRP A 216 -10.14 3.83 -7.13
N LYS A 217 -9.04 3.61 -7.88
CA LYS A 217 -7.82 2.97 -7.34
C LYS A 217 -7.30 3.67 -6.07
N ALA A 218 -7.39 5.00 -6.00
CA ALA A 218 -7.01 5.79 -4.83
C ALA A 218 -8.05 5.70 -3.70
N PHE A 219 -9.34 5.69 -4.05
CA PHE A 219 -10.44 5.64 -3.09
C PHE A 219 -10.65 4.25 -2.47
N ALA A 220 -10.32 3.17 -3.17
CA ALA A 220 -10.64 1.81 -2.72
C ALA A 220 -10.09 1.48 -1.31
N PRO A 221 -8.80 1.64 -1.00
CA PRO A 221 -8.31 1.39 0.37
C PRO A 221 -8.82 2.43 1.36
N ALA A 222 -8.95 3.69 0.96
CA ALA A 222 -9.48 4.76 1.81
C ALA A 222 -10.94 4.49 2.23
N PHE A 223 -11.73 3.91 1.32
CA PHE A 223 -13.08 3.45 1.58
C PHE A 223 -13.10 2.28 2.57
N ALA A 224 -12.18 1.32 2.45
CA ALA A 224 -12.08 0.24 3.43
C ALA A 224 -11.73 0.76 4.83
N GLY A 225 -10.81 1.73 4.93
CA GLY A 225 -10.49 2.41 6.19
C GLY A 225 -11.71 3.14 6.79
N LYS A 226 -12.47 3.86 5.95
CA LYS A 226 -13.75 4.49 6.35
C LYS A 226 -14.74 3.45 6.91
N MET A 227 -14.91 2.34 6.20
CA MET A 227 -15.83 1.27 6.61
C MET A 227 -15.38 0.56 7.88
N ALA A 228 -14.08 0.44 8.13
CA ALA A 228 -13.55 -0.11 9.38
C ALA A 228 -13.94 0.76 10.60
N ILE A 229 -13.87 2.09 10.49
CA ILE A 229 -14.34 3.00 11.55
C ILE A 229 -15.83 2.81 11.81
N GLU A 230 -16.65 2.74 10.77
CA GLU A 230 -18.10 2.52 10.91
C GLU A 230 -18.43 1.14 11.49
N ALA A 231 -17.68 0.10 11.12
CA ALA A 231 -17.84 -1.24 11.66
C ALA A 231 -17.52 -1.29 13.16
N VAL A 232 -16.45 -0.61 13.59
CA VAL A 232 -16.10 -0.49 15.01
C VAL A 232 -17.14 0.32 15.78
N ASP A 233 -17.57 1.48 15.29
CA ASP A 233 -18.62 2.28 15.96
C ASP A 233 -19.91 1.48 16.12
N ARG A 234 -20.33 0.75 15.07
CA ARG A 234 -21.51 -0.11 15.13
C ARG A 234 -21.32 -1.23 16.17
N ALA A 235 -20.20 -1.93 16.17
CA ALA A 235 -19.92 -3.00 17.14
C ALA A 235 -19.87 -2.49 18.59
N MET A 236 -19.30 -1.31 18.84
CA MET A 236 -19.26 -0.66 20.16
C MET A 236 -20.67 -0.35 20.73
N ARG A 237 -21.70 -0.32 19.87
CA ARG A 237 -23.10 -0.17 20.28
C ARG A 237 -23.77 -1.50 20.63
N GLY A 238 -23.04 -2.61 20.60
CA GLY A 238 -23.53 -3.96 20.89
C GLY A 238 -24.11 -4.69 19.67
N GLU A 239 -23.88 -4.19 18.48
CA GLU A 239 -24.41 -4.78 17.24
C GLU A 239 -23.51 -5.91 16.72
N GLY A 240 -24.13 -7.01 16.28
CA GLY A 240 -23.43 -8.16 15.71
C GLY A 240 -23.22 -8.09 14.19
N ALA A 241 -22.39 -8.99 13.66
CA ALA A 241 -22.01 -9.12 12.27
C ALA A 241 -22.18 -10.57 11.76
N PRO A 242 -22.20 -10.80 10.43
CA PRO A 242 -22.21 -12.14 9.86
C PRO A 242 -21.04 -12.99 10.37
N SER A 243 -21.32 -14.22 10.80
CA SER A 243 -20.34 -15.10 11.42
C SER A 243 -20.64 -16.59 11.19
N PRO A 244 -19.61 -17.45 11.12
CA PRO A 244 -18.19 -17.10 10.95
C PRO A 244 -17.93 -16.51 9.56
N ILE A 245 -17.20 -15.39 9.50
CA ILE A 245 -17.11 -14.61 8.26
C ILE A 245 -16.24 -15.25 7.17
N TRP A 246 -15.12 -15.87 7.55
CA TRP A 246 -14.26 -16.59 6.61
C TRP A 246 -14.79 -18.00 6.37
N GLU A 247 -15.12 -18.69 7.46
CA GLU A 247 -15.37 -20.13 7.53
C GLU A 247 -16.82 -20.54 7.31
N GLY A 248 -17.77 -19.60 7.33
CA GLY A 248 -19.20 -19.92 7.24
C GLY A 248 -19.54 -20.66 5.94
N GLU A 249 -20.64 -21.42 5.98
CA GLU A 249 -21.17 -22.14 4.82
C GLU A 249 -21.43 -21.18 3.63
N ASP A 250 -21.87 -19.96 3.94
CA ASP A 250 -22.02 -18.85 2.98
C ASP A 250 -20.96 -17.75 3.17
N GLY A 251 -19.80 -18.11 3.74
CA GLY A 251 -18.71 -17.20 4.07
C GLY A 251 -17.78 -16.88 2.90
N VAL A 252 -16.75 -16.08 3.19
CA VAL A 252 -15.78 -15.59 2.20
C VAL A 252 -15.04 -16.74 1.49
N ILE A 253 -14.58 -17.77 2.22
CA ILE A 253 -13.87 -18.90 1.62
C ILE A 253 -14.78 -19.67 0.65
N ALA A 254 -16.02 -19.91 1.06
CA ALA A 254 -16.96 -20.76 0.33
C ALA A 254 -17.33 -20.20 -1.05
N TRP A 255 -17.51 -18.88 -1.15
CA TRP A 255 -18.11 -18.27 -2.34
C TRP A 255 -17.26 -17.22 -3.06
N LEU A 256 -16.27 -16.63 -2.38
CA LEU A 256 -15.44 -15.58 -2.97
C LEU A 256 -14.01 -16.03 -3.26
N LEU A 257 -13.54 -17.11 -2.62
CA LEU A 257 -12.19 -17.63 -2.76
C LEU A 257 -12.16 -19.06 -3.36
N SER A 258 -11.31 -19.95 -2.85
CA SER A 258 -11.08 -21.31 -3.38
C SER A 258 -12.24 -22.30 -3.17
N GLY A 259 -13.31 -21.88 -2.48
CA GLY A 259 -14.50 -22.70 -2.25
C GLY A 259 -14.38 -23.64 -1.05
N PRO A 260 -15.46 -24.39 -0.75
CA PRO A 260 -15.63 -25.09 0.53
C PRO A 260 -14.68 -26.27 0.77
N GLY A 261 -13.98 -26.73 -0.27
CA GLY A 261 -13.02 -27.85 -0.19
C GLY A 261 -11.56 -27.42 0.05
N HIS A 262 -11.29 -26.12 0.17
CA HIS A 262 -9.94 -25.60 0.31
C HIS A 262 -9.62 -25.22 1.76
N GLU A 263 -8.34 -25.34 2.12
CA GLU A 263 -7.82 -24.95 3.43
C GLU A 263 -6.70 -23.92 3.25
N TYR A 264 -6.85 -22.78 3.91
CA TYR A 264 -5.79 -21.78 4.03
C TYR A 264 -5.02 -22.00 5.34
N THR A 265 -3.79 -21.52 5.39
CA THR A 265 -2.99 -21.45 6.63
C THR A 265 -2.62 -20.01 6.91
N VAL A 266 -3.16 -19.42 7.96
CA VAL A 266 -2.88 -18.04 8.36
C VAL A 266 -1.97 -18.06 9.60
N PRO A 267 -0.73 -17.54 9.51
CA PRO A 267 0.09 -17.33 10.69
C PRO A 267 -0.50 -16.20 11.54
N LEU A 268 -0.47 -16.31 12.86
CA LEU A 268 -0.75 -15.20 13.79
C LEU A 268 0.24 -15.25 14.96
N PRO A 269 0.54 -14.14 15.64
CA PRO A 269 1.31 -14.16 16.88
C PRO A 269 0.63 -15.02 17.96
N ALA A 270 1.44 -15.70 18.77
CA ALA A 270 0.95 -16.30 20.01
C ALA A 270 0.61 -15.21 21.05
N GLU A 271 -0.14 -15.59 22.08
CA GLU A 271 -0.39 -14.68 23.22
C GLU A 271 0.93 -14.27 23.89
N GLY A 272 1.12 -12.97 24.08
CA GLY A 272 2.33 -12.34 24.58
C GLY A 272 3.47 -12.22 23.56
N GLU A 273 3.27 -12.64 22.30
CA GLU A 273 4.26 -12.48 21.24
C GLU A 273 4.18 -11.07 20.63
N GLU A 274 5.34 -10.47 20.40
CA GLU A 274 5.46 -9.12 19.87
C GLU A 274 4.90 -9.01 18.44
N LYS A 275 4.18 -7.92 18.16
CA LYS A 275 3.69 -7.57 16.82
C LYS A 275 4.80 -6.89 16.03
N ARG A 276 5.34 -7.56 15.01
CA ARG A 276 6.56 -7.20 14.27
C ARG A 276 6.37 -7.19 12.74
N GLY A 277 5.18 -7.50 12.22
CA GLY A 277 4.91 -7.64 10.78
C GLY A 277 5.26 -6.40 9.95
N ILE A 278 5.22 -5.20 10.53
CA ILE A 278 5.66 -3.96 9.87
C ILE A 278 7.13 -4.01 9.39
N LEU A 279 7.99 -4.77 10.07
CA LEU A 279 9.42 -4.87 9.75
C LEU A 279 9.68 -5.65 8.46
N ASP A 280 8.70 -6.46 8.02
CA ASP A 280 8.76 -7.21 6.77
C ASP A 280 8.24 -6.41 5.57
N THR A 281 7.62 -5.25 5.81
CA THR A 281 7.14 -4.35 4.73
C THR A 281 8.25 -3.42 4.26
N TYR A 282 8.07 -2.82 3.08
CA TYR A 282 9.05 -1.85 2.58
C TYR A 282 8.40 -0.69 1.87
N THR A 283 9.00 0.49 1.99
CA THR A 283 8.57 1.68 1.27
C THR A 283 9.08 1.62 -0.16
N LYS A 284 8.20 1.90 -1.10
CA LYS A 284 8.59 2.15 -2.49
C LYS A 284 9.50 3.37 -2.55
N GLU A 285 10.68 3.21 -3.12
CA GLU A 285 11.59 4.31 -3.41
C GLU A 285 11.17 5.05 -4.68
N HIS A 286 10.52 4.33 -5.59
CA HIS A 286 10.07 4.85 -6.88
C HIS A 286 8.55 4.90 -6.93
N SER A 287 7.98 6.01 -7.39
CA SER A 287 6.53 6.11 -7.63
C SER A 287 6.22 5.26 -8.86
N ALA A 288 5.95 3.98 -8.66
CA ALA A 288 5.62 3.00 -9.68
C ALA A 288 5.04 1.73 -9.02
N GLU A 289 4.47 0.84 -9.80
CA GLU A 289 3.93 -0.45 -9.35
C GLU A 289 5.01 -1.27 -8.60
N TYR A 290 4.66 -2.02 -7.56
CA TYR A 290 5.64 -2.63 -6.64
C TYR A 290 6.56 -3.67 -7.31
N GLN A 291 6.11 -4.33 -8.39
CA GLN A 291 6.89 -5.27 -9.20
C GLN A 291 7.93 -4.55 -10.07
N SER A 292 7.82 -3.23 -10.23
CA SER A 292 8.75 -2.42 -11.00
C SER A 292 9.90 -1.82 -10.18
N GLN A 293 9.86 -1.90 -8.85
CA GLN A 293 10.87 -1.29 -7.98
C GLN A 293 12.28 -1.83 -8.28
N ALA A 294 12.46 -3.16 -8.26
CA ALA A 294 13.76 -3.75 -8.56
C ALA A 294 14.17 -3.58 -10.04
N PRO A 295 13.24 -3.73 -11.02
CA PRO A 295 13.55 -3.38 -12.41
C PRO A 295 13.99 -1.93 -12.64
N ILE A 296 13.48 -0.95 -11.90
CA ILE A 296 13.96 0.45 -11.96
C ILE A 296 15.40 0.53 -11.47
N ASP A 297 15.71 -0.04 -10.31
CA ASP A 297 17.08 -0.04 -9.77
C ASP A 297 18.06 -0.77 -10.71
N LEU A 298 17.62 -1.89 -11.30
CA LEU A 298 18.37 -2.63 -12.31
C LEU A 298 18.63 -1.77 -13.56
N ALA A 299 17.60 -1.11 -14.09
CA ALA A 299 17.72 -0.25 -15.28
C ALA A 299 18.69 0.90 -15.03
N ARG A 300 18.60 1.57 -13.87
CA ARG A 300 19.52 2.65 -13.49
C ARG A 300 20.97 2.18 -13.44
N ARG A 301 21.22 1.06 -12.76
CA ARG A 301 22.55 0.43 -12.66
C ARG A 301 23.10 0.04 -14.02
N MET A 302 22.29 -0.57 -14.87
CA MET A 302 22.68 -0.93 -16.23
C MET A 302 22.94 0.30 -17.10
N GLY A 303 22.13 1.36 -16.97
CA GLY A 303 22.30 2.61 -17.71
C GLY A 303 23.61 3.32 -17.37
N GLU A 304 23.97 3.35 -16.08
CA GLU A 304 25.29 3.84 -15.63
C GLU A 304 26.44 3.02 -16.22
N LYS A 305 26.33 1.69 -16.21
CA LYS A 305 27.33 0.79 -16.79
C LYS A 305 27.50 1.00 -18.29
N LEU A 306 26.41 1.03 -19.05
CA LEU A 306 26.44 1.23 -20.50
C LEU A 306 27.04 2.59 -20.87
N ALA A 307 26.69 3.65 -20.14
CA ALA A 307 27.28 4.97 -20.34
C ALA A 307 28.81 4.97 -20.07
N ALA A 308 29.26 4.28 -19.01
CA ALA A 308 30.68 4.15 -18.71
C ALA A 308 31.46 3.34 -19.77
N GLU A 309 30.80 2.38 -20.40
CA GLU A 309 31.34 1.56 -21.50
C GLU A 309 31.23 2.24 -22.88
N GLY A 310 30.60 3.43 -22.96
CA GLY A 310 30.42 4.18 -24.20
C GLY A 310 29.44 3.54 -25.18
N LYS A 311 28.49 2.74 -24.69
CA LYS A 311 27.43 2.11 -25.49
C LYS A 311 26.27 3.08 -25.72
N ASP A 312 25.82 3.21 -26.97
CA ASP A 312 24.68 4.04 -27.35
C ASP A 312 23.39 3.21 -27.31
N LEU A 313 22.33 3.73 -26.68
CA LEU A 313 21.03 3.07 -26.63
C LEU A 313 20.35 3.02 -28.01
N ALA A 314 20.74 3.88 -28.95
CA ALA A 314 20.30 3.81 -30.34
C ALA A 314 20.72 2.50 -31.03
N ASP A 315 21.82 1.89 -30.59
CA ASP A 315 22.35 0.64 -31.13
C ASP A 315 21.70 -0.61 -30.50
N VAL A 316 20.73 -0.45 -29.59
CA VAL A 316 19.98 -1.57 -29.00
C VAL A 316 19.06 -2.19 -30.05
N GLU A 317 19.18 -3.50 -30.21
CA GLU A 317 18.29 -4.32 -31.03
C GLU A 317 17.07 -4.81 -30.22
N SER A 318 17.30 -5.34 -29.02
CA SER A 318 16.23 -5.83 -28.15
C SER A 318 16.61 -5.82 -26.67
N ILE A 319 15.60 -5.74 -25.81
CA ILE A 319 15.74 -5.94 -24.36
C ILE A 319 14.71 -6.96 -23.91
N VAL A 320 15.16 -8.01 -23.22
CA VAL A 320 14.27 -9.05 -22.67
C VAL A 320 14.41 -9.08 -21.15
N LEU A 321 13.29 -8.91 -20.45
CA LEU A 321 13.19 -9.06 -19.00
C LEU A 321 12.64 -10.45 -18.67
N HIS A 322 13.48 -11.30 -18.07
CA HIS A 322 13.09 -12.59 -17.51
C HIS A 322 12.60 -12.35 -16.09
N THR A 323 11.33 -12.67 -15.82
CA THR A 323 10.65 -12.28 -14.58
C THR A 323 9.58 -13.30 -14.17
N SER A 324 8.98 -13.14 -12.99
CA SER A 324 7.89 -13.99 -12.52
C SER A 324 6.62 -13.89 -13.38
N HIS A 325 5.76 -14.92 -13.28
CA HIS A 325 4.41 -14.95 -13.82
C HIS A 325 3.65 -13.66 -13.49
N HIS A 326 3.68 -13.25 -12.22
CA HIS A 326 2.95 -12.06 -11.76
C HIS A 326 3.42 -10.82 -12.53
N THR A 327 4.72 -10.58 -12.67
CA THR A 327 5.23 -9.39 -13.38
C THR A 327 4.91 -9.44 -14.86
N HIS A 328 5.10 -10.61 -15.49
CA HIS A 328 4.82 -10.81 -16.92
C HIS A 328 3.36 -10.52 -17.28
N TYR A 329 2.41 -11.03 -16.49
CA TYR A 329 0.98 -10.93 -16.79
C TYR A 329 0.30 -9.68 -16.21
N VAL A 330 0.87 -9.02 -15.20
CA VAL A 330 0.25 -7.84 -14.56
C VAL A 330 0.78 -6.53 -15.11
N ILE A 331 2.10 -6.35 -15.26
CA ILE A 331 2.71 -5.11 -15.77
C ILE A 331 3.56 -5.29 -17.04
N GLY A 332 3.82 -6.54 -17.44
CA GLY A 332 4.59 -6.93 -18.62
C GLY A 332 3.78 -7.15 -19.89
N THR A 333 4.47 -7.66 -20.91
CA THR A 333 3.94 -7.98 -22.24
C THR A 333 2.87 -9.07 -22.22
N GLY A 334 2.94 -9.99 -21.26
CA GLY A 334 1.95 -11.06 -21.07
C GLY A 334 0.56 -10.55 -20.70
N SER A 335 0.45 -9.30 -20.24
CA SER A 335 -0.86 -8.67 -19.98
C SER A 335 -1.70 -8.49 -21.24
N ASN A 336 -1.09 -8.52 -22.43
CA ASN A 336 -1.73 -8.27 -23.74
C ASN A 336 -2.50 -6.94 -23.78
N ASP A 337 -2.06 -5.95 -23.00
CA ASP A 337 -2.66 -4.63 -22.94
C ASP A 337 -1.91 -3.67 -23.87
N PRO A 338 -2.47 -3.28 -25.03
CA PRO A 338 -1.80 -2.38 -25.96
C PRO A 338 -1.59 -0.97 -25.38
N GLN A 339 -2.38 -0.54 -24.39
CA GLN A 339 -2.21 0.79 -23.78
C GLN A 339 -0.88 0.91 -23.04
N LYS A 340 -0.26 -0.22 -22.66
CA LYS A 340 1.08 -0.23 -22.05
C LYS A 340 2.23 -0.03 -23.03
N PHE A 341 1.91 0.21 -24.29
CA PHE A 341 2.84 0.64 -25.34
C PHE A 341 2.42 1.98 -25.95
N ASP A 342 1.41 2.65 -25.37
CA ASP A 342 0.87 3.89 -25.92
C ASP A 342 1.48 5.10 -25.20
N PRO A 343 2.26 5.97 -25.90
CA PRO A 343 2.82 7.19 -25.30
C PRO A 343 1.77 8.24 -24.91
N GLN A 344 0.49 8.04 -25.26
CA GLN A 344 -0.65 8.84 -24.84
C GLN A 344 -1.44 8.22 -23.69
N ALA A 345 -1.00 7.08 -23.15
CA ALA A 345 -1.64 6.45 -22.00
C ALA A 345 -1.60 7.35 -20.77
N SER A 346 -2.54 7.13 -19.84
CA SER A 346 -2.54 7.86 -18.57
C SER A 346 -1.31 7.54 -17.73
N ARG A 347 -1.00 8.41 -16.77
CA ARG A 347 0.04 8.15 -15.76
C ARG A 347 -0.18 6.80 -15.09
N GLU A 348 -1.43 6.49 -14.74
CA GLU A 348 -1.79 5.26 -14.04
C GLU A 348 -1.50 4.01 -14.89
N THR A 349 -1.64 4.10 -16.22
CA THR A 349 -1.26 3.03 -17.14
C THR A 349 0.26 2.94 -17.33
N LEU A 350 0.96 4.06 -17.47
CA LEU A 350 2.43 4.09 -17.61
C LEU A 350 3.15 3.58 -16.36
N ASP A 351 2.59 3.87 -15.17
CA ASP A 351 3.00 3.32 -13.87
C ASP A 351 2.91 1.78 -13.84
N HIS A 352 2.12 1.16 -14.73
CA HIS A 352 1.92 -0.29 -14.85
C HIS A 352 2.44 -0.86 -16.18
N SER A 353 3.35 -0.13 -16.85
CA SER A 353 4.07 -0.59 -18.04
C SER A 353 5.54 -0.78 -17.72
N ILE A 354 5.95 -2.02 -17.44
CA ILE A 354 7.36 -2.30 -17.10
C ILE A 354 8.31 -1.99 -18.26
N MET A 355 7.83 -2.07 -19.50
CA MET A 355 8.59 -1.73 -20.68
C MET A 355 8.90 -0.23 -20.71
N TYR A 356 7.89 0.62 -20.47
CA TYR A 356 8.08 2.08 -20.36
C TYR A 356 9.01 2.43 -19.20
N ILE A 357 8.72 1.85 -18.04
CA ILE A 357 9.46 2.09 -16.80
C ILE A 357 10.94 1.77 -16.99
N PHE A 358 11.25 0.59 -17.53
CA PHE A 358 12.62 0.16 -17.76
C PHE A 358 13.32 1.05 -18.80
N ALA A 359 12.64 1.45 -19.89
CA ALA A 359 13.22 2.35 -20.89
C ALA A 359 13.64 3.70 -20.27
N VAL A 360 12.72 4.37 -19.58
CA VAL A 360 12.96 5.70 -19.01
C VAL A 360 14.02 5.63 -17.90
N ALA A 361 13.96 4.63 -17.02
CA ALA A 361 14.95 4.44 -15.97
C ALA A 361 16.35 4.13 -16.52
N LEU A 362 16.44 3.40 -17.64
CA LEU A 362 17.70 3.09 -18.33
C LEU A 362 18.31 4.34 -18.99
N GLU A 363 17.48 5.14 -19.67
CA GLU A 363 17.90 6.36 -20.35
C GLU A 363 18.30 7.48 -19.37
N ASP A 364 17.45 7.76 -18.39
CA ASP A 364 17.64 8.88 -17.48
C ASP A 364 18.59 8.53 -16.33
N ARG A 365 18.76 7.23 -16.02
CA ARG A 365 19.45 6.72 -14.82
C ARG A 365 18.84 7.24 -13.52
N ASP A 366 17.57 7.65 -13.60
CA ASP A 366 16.79 8.23 -12.52
C ASP A 366 15.30 7.88 -12.70
N TRP A 367 14.52 7.99 -11.64
CA TRP A 367 13.07 7.84 -11.67
C TRP A 367 12.39 8.85 -10.76
N HIS A 368 11.55 9.71 -11.34
CA HIS A 368 10.87 10.78 -10.63
C HIS A 368 9.35 10.70 -10.79
N HIS A 369 8.63 10.84 -9.68
CA HIS A 369 7.17 10.64 -9.59
C HIS A 369 6.30 11.49 -10.52
N GLU A 370 6.80 12.62 -11.00
CA GLU A 370 6.17 13.47 -12.02
C GLU A 370 6.92 13.49 -13.35
N ARG A 371 8.17 14.00 -13.35
CA ARG A 371 8.98 14.18 -14.57
C ARG A 371 9.14 12.91 -15.42
N SER A 372 9.20 11.73 -14.80
CA SER A 372 9.30 10.46 -15.55
C SER A 372 8.00 10.09 -16.26
N TYR A 373 6.88 10.79 -16.00
CA TYR A 373 5.58 10.57 -16.65
C TYR A 373 5.11 11.77 -17.48
N ALA A 374 5.88 12.86 -17.53
CA ALA A 374 5.49 14.06 -18.25
C ALA A 374 5.24 13.73 -19.74
N PRO A 375 4.19 14.28 -20.38
CA PRO A 375 3.90 14.02 -21.79
C PRO A 375 5.11 14.24 -22.69
N GLU A 376 5.90 15.29 -22.44
CA GLU A 376 7.11 15.62 -23.19
C GLU A 376 8.20 14.56 -23.03
N ARG A 377 8.26 13.88 -21.87
CA ARG A 377 9.21 12.80 -21.60
C ARG A 377 8.76 11.49 -22.25
N ALA A 378 7.48 11.15 -22.12
CA ALA A 378 6.89 9.94 -22.68
C ALA A 378 6.87 9.94 -24.22
N ASN A 379 6.79 11.13 -24.84
CA ASN A 379 6.69 11.29 -26.29
C ASN A 379 8.03 11.53 -27.01
N ARG A 380 9.17 11.30 -26.33
CA ARG A 380 10.48 11.34 -26.98
C ARG A 380 10.59 10.21 -28.02
N PRO A 381 10.94 10.49 -29.29
CA PRO A 381 11.03 9.48 -30.33
C PRO A 381 11.96 8.31 -29.98
N GLU A 382 13.12 8.62 -29.41
CA GLU A 382 14.11 7.64 -28.97
C GLU A 382 13.59 6.71 -27.87
N THR A 383 12.82 7.26 -26.92
CA THR A 383 12.20 6.49 -25.83
C THR A 383 11.12 5.57 -26.35
N ILE A 384 10.27 6.04 -27.27
CA ILE A 384 9.25 5.21 -27.90
C ILE A 384 9.93 4.06 -28.64
N GLU A 385 10.98 4.35 -29.42
CA GLU A 385 11.72 3.31 -30.12
C GLU A 385 12.30 2.25 -29.17
N LEU A 386 12.97 2.68 -28.10
CA LEU A 386 13.55 1.77 -27.09
C LEU A 386 12.48 0.99 -26.33
N TRP A 387 11.40 1.65 -25.91
CA TRP A 387 10.26 1.06 -25.22
C TRP A 387 9.66 -0.10 -26.04
N HIS A 388 9.48 0.09 -27.34
CA HIS A 388 8.96 -0.95 -28.24
C HIS A 388 9.94 -2.10 -28.51
N LYS A 389 11.23 -1.96 -28.15
CA LYS A 389 12.24 -3.03 -28.18
C LYS A 389 12.30 -3.84 -26.88
N ILE A 390 11.61 -3.40 -25.82
CA ILE A 390 11.57 -4.10 -24.53
C ILE A 390 10.40 -5.08 -24.48
N SER A 391 10.70 -6.31 -24.07
CA SER A 391 9.71 -7.36 -23.84
C SER A 391 9.95 -8.06 -22.50
N THR A 392 8.92 -8.76 -22.02
CA THR A 392 9.03 -9.61 -20.83
C THR A 392 8.72 -11.06 -21.17
N VAL A 393 9.35 -11.98 -20.45
CA VAL A 393 9.04 -13.41 -20.51
C VAL A 393 8.89 -13.95 -19.09
N GLU A 394 7.92 -14.84 -18.89
CA GLU A 394 7.87 -15.62 -17.66
C GLU A 394 9.06 -16.59 -17.64
N ASP A 395 9.82 -16.54 -16.55
CA ASP A 395 10.82 -17.53 -16.21
C ASP A 395 10.34 -18.36 -14.99
N PRO A 396 10.21 -19.69 -15.12
CA PRO A 396 9.72 -20.55 -14.04
C PRO A 396 10.52 -20.42 -12.74
N GLU A 397 11.82 -20.15 -12.80
CA GLU A 397 12.65 -19.98 -11.61
C GLU A 397 12.34 -18.66 -10.90
N TRP A 398 12.10 -17.59 -11.64
CA TRP A 398 11.64 -16.31 -11.07
C TRP A 398 10.23 -16.45 -10.48
N THR A 399 9.33 -17.21 -11.11
CA THR A 399 8.01 -17.52 -10.54
C THR A 399 8.13 -18.33 -9.24
N ARG A 400 8.98 -19.35 -9.20
CA ARG A 400 9.22 -20.15 -7.98
C ARG A 400 9.73 -19.28 -6.84
N ARG A 401 10.75 -18.44 -7.11
CA ARG A 401 11.35 -17.53 -6.13
C ARG A 401 10.37 -16.45 -5.65
N TYR A 402 9.48 -15.97 -6.53
CA TYR A 402 8.42 -15.01 -6.18
C TYR A 402 7.49 -15.54 -5.09
N HIS A 403 7.17 -16.83 -5.13
CA HIS A 403 6.30 -17.50 -4.16
C HIS A 403 7.07 -18.14 -2.98
N SER A 404 8.40 -17.99 -2.93
CA SER A 404 9.17 -18.56 -1.82
C SER A 404 8.92 -17.81 -0.52
N THR A 405 8.71 -18.58 0.55
CA THR A 405 8.65 -18.07 1.92
C THR A 405 10.03 -17.97 2.55
N ASP A 406 11.07 -18.55 1.93
CA ASP A 406 12.47 -18.40 2.37
C ASP A 406 13.00 -17.01 1.98
N PRO A 407 13.36 -16.15 2.94
CA PRO A 407 13.95 -14.84 2.66
C PRO A 407 15.20 -14.89 1.76
N ASN A 408 15.95 -15.99 1.77
CA ASN A 408 17.17 -16.12 0.96
C ASN A 408 16.89 -16.43 -0.52
N GLU A 409 15.69 -16.92 -0.84
CA GLU A 409 15.31 -17.26 -2.20
C GLU A 409 14.37 -16.23 -2.84
N LYS A 410 13.62 -15.50 -2.00
CA LYS A 410 12.60 -14.53 -2.38
C LYS A 410 13.12 -13.55 -3.43
N ALA A 411 12.37 -13.42 -4.52
CA ALA A 411 12.70 -12.51 -5.61
C ALA A 411 11.46 -11.90 -6.26
N PHE A 412 11.48 -10.58 -6.41
CA PHE A 412 10.42 -9.76 -6.99
C PHE A 412 10.91 -8.93 -8.19
N GLY A 413 12.18 -9.05 -8.56
CA GLY A 413 12.77 -8.35 -9.68
C GLY A 413 12.84 -9.17 -10.97
N ALA A 414 13.90 -8.95 -11.73
CA ALA A 414 14.08 -9.55 -13.04
C ALA A 414 15.57 -9.72 -13.39
N LYS A 415 15.83 -10.56 -14.38
CA LYS A 415 17.06 -10.53 -15.17
C LYS A 415 16.81 -9.78 -16.47
N ALA A 416 17.64 -8.80 -16.79
CA ALA A 416 17.57 -8.05 -18.04
C ALA A 416 18.69 -8.49 -18.99
N VAL A 417 18.33 -8.71 -20.26
CA VAL A 417 19.25 -9.08 -21.35
C VAL A 417 19.11 -8.03 -22.44
N ILE A 418 20.15 -7.21 -22.63
CA ILE A 418 20.22 -6.16 -23.66
C ILE A 418 21.09 -6.66 -24.81
N THR A 419 20.50 -6.80 -25.99
CA THR A 419 21.20 -7.19 -27.22
C THR A 419 21.37 -5.98 -28.12
N PHE A 420 22.60 -5.72 -28.55
CA PHE A 420 22.97 -4.65 -29.48
C PHE A 420 22.99 -5.16 -30.92
N THR A 421 22.86 -4.25 -31.88
CA THR A 421 22.87 -4.53 -33.33
C THR A 421 24.19 -5.13 -33.84
N ASP A 422 25.30 -4.96 -33.09
CA ASP A 422 26.59 -5.59 -33.37
C ASP A 422 26.70 -7.03 -32.82
N GLY A 423 25.64 -7.54 -32.18
CA GLY A 423 25.59 -8.84 -31.52
C GLY A 423 26.13 -8.87 -30.09
N THR A 424 26.62 -7.74 -29.55
CA THR A 424 27.03 -7.65 -28.14
C THR A 424 25.81 -7.86 -27.24
N VAL A 425 26.00 -8.62 -26.16
CA VAL A 425 24.98 -8.83 -25.13
C VAL A 425 25.49 -8.32 -23.78
N VAL A 426 24.67 -7.52 -23.11
CA VAL A 426 24.89 -7.09 -21.73
C VAL A 426 23.74 -7.60 -20.87
N GLU A 427 24.09 -8.38 -19.85
CA GLU A 427 23.11 -8.97 -18.91
C GLU A 427 23.41 -8.52 -17.48
N ASP A 428 22.35 -8.39 -16.71
CA ASP A 428 22.40 -8.16 -15.27
C ASP A 428 21.07 -8.59 -14.62
N GLU A 429 21.06 -8.82 -13.31
CA GLU A 429 19.85 -9.20 -12.57
C GLU A 429 19.77 -8.56 -11.19
N LEU A 430 18.54 -8.36 -10.71
CA LEU A 430 18.29 -7.89 -9.36
C LEU A 430 17.09 -8.64 -8.77
N ALA A 431 17.29 -9.27 -7.61
CA ALA A 431 16.26 -10.10 -6.99
C ALA A 431 15.19 -9.27 -6.26
N VAL A 432 15.58 -8.24 -5.53
CA VAL A 432 14.69 -7.36 -4.76
C VAL A 432 15.16 -5.92 -4.91
N ALA A 433 14.24 -4.96 -4.76
CA ALA A 433 14.57 -3.54 -4.85
C ALA A 433 15.59 -3.14 -3.80
N ASP A 434 16.36 -2.09 -4.07
CA ASP A 434 17.43 -1.66 -3.15
C ASP A 434 16.86 -1.28 -1.77
N ALA A 435 15.70 -0.61 -1.75
CA ALA A 435 15.00 -0.18 -0.55
C ALA A 435 14.33 -1.31 0.26
N HIS A 436 14.24 -2.52 -0.28
CA HIS A 436 13.64 -3.68 0.40
C HIS A 436 14.45 -4.05 1.68
N PRO A 437 13.84 -4.62 2.74
CA PRO A 437 14.55 -5.12 3.93
C PRO A 437 15.68 -6.11 3.64
N LEU A 438 15.58 -6.79 2.49
CA LEU A 438 16.57 -7.75 1.96
C LEU A 438 17.42 -7.18 0.81
N GLY A 439 17.24 -5.89 0.49
CA GLY A 439 17.89 -5.18 -0.61
C GLY A 439 19.27 -4.67 -0.25
N ALA A 440 19.93 -4.02 -1.21
CA ALA A 440 21.28 -3.49 -1.04
C ALA A 440 21.32 -2.26 -0.13
N ARG A 441 20.22 -1.51 -0.01
CA ARG A 441 20.09 -0.30 0.81
C ARG A 441 18.70 -0.22 1.45
N PRO A 442 18.40 -1.08 2.44
CA PRO A 442 17.14 -1.00 3.18
C PRO A 442 16.95 0.41 3.74
N PHE A 443 15.76 0.98 3.57
CA PHE A 443 15.49 2.34 4.03
C PHE A 443 15.57 2.46 5.56
N ALA A 444 16.41 3.38 6.03
CA ALA A 444 16.43 3.87 7.41
C ALA A 444 15.81 5.29 7.47
N ARG A 445 15.66 5.83 8.68
CA ARG A 445 15.02 7.14 8.96
C ARG A 445 15.50 8.26 8.03
N GLU A 446 16.81 8.33 7.76
CA GLU A 446 17.38 9.35 6.87
C GLU A 446 16.83 9.29 5.44
N GLN A 447 16.56 8.09 4.90
CA GLN A 447 15.96 7.93 3.57
C GLN A 447 14.47 8.34 3.58
N TYR A 448 13.72 8.03 4.64
CA TYR A 448 12.33 8.51 4.79
C TYR A 448 12.26 10.03 4.87
N ILE A 449 13.16 10.66 5.65
CA ILE A 449 13.26 12.12 5.75
C ILE A 449 13.65 12.72 4.39
N ALA A 450 14.61 12.14 3.69
CA ALA A 450 15.01 12.61 2.37
C ALA A 450 13.84 12.54 1.38
N LYS A 451 13.13 11.41 1.33
CA LYS A 451 11.92 11.25 0.52
C LYS A 451 10.84 12.26 0.89
N PHE A 452 10.57 12.46 2.18
CA PHE A 452 9.63 13.46 2.67
C PHE A 452 9.96 14.86 2.19
N ARG A 453 11.23 15.29 2.34
CA ARG A 453 11.68 16.61 1.89
C ARG A 453 11.53 16.78 0.39
N THR A 454 11.93 15.78 -0.40
CA THR A 454 11.79 15.81 -1.87
C THR A 454 10.32 15.93 -2.29
N LEU A 455 9.42 15.16 -1.68
CA LEU A 455 7.99 15.17 -2.01
C LEU A 455 7.23 16.40 -1.48
N CYS A 456 7.85 17.16 -0.58
CA CYS A 456 7.33 18.43 -0.08
C CYS A 456 7.77 19.65 -0.90
N GLU A 457 8.69 19.49 -1.87
CA GLU A 457 9.23 20.60 -2.65
C GLU A 457 8.13 21.41 -3.35
N GLY A 458 8.11 22.72 -3.13
CA GLY A 458 7.11 23.62 -3.72
C GLY A 458 5.70 23.53 -3.11
N VAL A 459 5.46 22.62 -2.17
CA VAL A 459 4.13 22.35 -1.60
C VAL A 459 4.06 22.65 -0.11
N VAL A 460 5.04 22.20 0.67
CA VAL A 460 5.10 22.38 2.13
C VAL A 460 6.28 23.27 2.50
N SER A 461 6.06 24.28 3.33
CA SER A 461 7.13 25.17 3.77
C SER A 461 8.19 24.41 4.56
N ARG A 462 9.45 24.89 4.52
CA ARG A 462 10.54 24.23 5.25
C ARG A 462 10.30 24.23 6.77
N GLU A 463 9.72 25.30 7.30
CA GLU A 463 9.36 25.41 8.72
C GLU A 463 8.34 24.35 9.12
N GLU A 464 7.30 24.16 8.30
CA GLU A 464 6.27 23.16 8.54
C GLU A 464 6.77 21.73 8.39
N GLN A 465 7.66 21.48 7.42
CA GLN A 465 8.35 20.19 7.30
C GLN A 465 9.13 19.85 8.58
N ASP A 466 9.90 20.80 9.11
CA ASP A 466 10.72 20.59 10.29
C ASP A 466 9.83 20.44 11.56
N ARG A 467 8.69 21.14 11.64
CA ARG A 467 7.67 20.96 12.70
C ARG A 467 7.05 19.56 12.67
N PHE A 468 6.58 19.12 11.51
CA PHE A 468 5.97 17.79 11.35
C PHE A 468 6.97 16.69 11.69
N LEU A 469 8.20 16.78 11.19
CA LEU A 469 9.24 15.80 11.51
C LEU A 469 9.50 15.73 13.02
N ALA A 470 9.63 16.88 13.70
CA ALA A 470 9.80 16.89 15.15
C ALA A 470 8.63 16.23 15.90
N ALA A 471 7.39 16.43 15.45
CA ALA A 471 6.22 15.78 16.01
C ALA A 471 6.23 14.26 15.76
N ALA A 472 6.52 13.83 14.53
CA ALA A 472 6.59 12.42 14.16
C ALA A 472 7.71 11.69 14.92
N GLU A 473 8.89 12.29 15.07
CA GLU A 473 9.99 11.71 15.83
C GLU A 473 9.71 11.65 17.34
N ASN A 474 8.83 12.51 17.84
CA ASN A 474 8.35 12.50 19.23
C ASN A 474 7.01 11.74 19.40
N LEU A 475 6.64 10.89 18.43
CA LEU A 475 5.31 10.26 18.35
C LEU A 475 4.83 9.70 19.68
N GLU A 476 5.65 8.90 20.37
CA GLU A 476 5.27 8.23 21.61
C GLU A 476 4.76 9.19 22.70
N ASN A 477 5.27 10.43 22.73
CA ASN A 477 4.95 11.42 23.74
C ASN A 477 3.85 12.40 23.31
N LEU A 478 3.33 12.29 22.09
CA LEU A 478 2.28 13.19 21.61
C LEU A 478 0.96 12.96 22.37
N THR A 479 0.42 14.04 22.92
CA THR A 479 -0.94 14.07 23.50
C THR A 479 -1.97 14.65 22.54
N ASP A 480 -1.54 15.44 21.56
CA ASP A 480 -2.39 15.94 20.48
C ASP A 480 -1.92 15.37 19.14
N LEU A 481 -2.67 14.38 18.64
CA LEU A 481 -2.38 13.76 17.35
C LEU A 481 -2.71 14.68 16.15
N ALA A 482 -3.30 15.86 16.36
CA ALA A 482 -3.42 16.87 15.30
C ALA A 482 -2.04 17.40 14.86
N GLU A 483 -1.01 17.30 15.70
CA GLU A 483 0.36 17.67 15.35
C GLU A 483 0.95 16.85 14.19
N LEU A 484 0.40 15.66 13.91
CA LEU A 484 0.78 14.81 12.77
C LEU A 484 0.12 15.26 11.45
N ASN A 485 -0.76 16.25 11.47
CA ASN A 485 -1.33 16.83 10.25
C ASN A 485 -0.41 17.92 9.72
N ILE A 486 -0.03 17.83 8.44
CA ILE A 486 0.74 18.88 7.77
C ILE A 486 -0.18 20.02 7.33
N GLU A 487 0.23 21.25 7.59
CA GLU A 487 -0.40 22.47 7.11
C GLU A 487 0.09 22.83 5.70
N ILE A 488 -0.83 23.23 4.83
CA ILE A 488 -0.52 23.65 3.46
C ILE A 488 -0.98 25.10 3.29
N ASP A 489 -0.15 25.90 2.64
CA ASP A 489 -0.47 27.30 2.32
C ASP A 489 -1.74 27.38 1.45
N GLU A 490 -2.59 28.36 1.71
CA GLU A 490 -3.83 28.58 0.97
C GLU A 490 -3.55 28.87 -0.51
N ASP A 491 -2.44 29.54 -0.84
CA ASP A 491 -2.02 29.82 -2.21
C ASP A 491 -1.57 28.56 -2.97
N VAL A 492 -1.02 27.57 -2.26
CA VAL A 492 -0.70 26.26 -2.83
C VAL A 492 -2.00 25.49 -3.07
N LEU A 493 -2.88 25.41 -2.06
CA LEU A 493 -4.17 24.73 -2.19
C LEU A 493 -5.08 25.33 -3.27
N ALA A 494 -4.98 26.65 -3.51
CA ALA A 494 -5.73 27.34 -4.56
C ALA A 494 -5.35 26.87 -5.98
N GLN A 495 -4.22 26.20 -6.15
CA GLN A 495 -3.79 25.59 -7.43
C GLN A 495 -4.45 24.23 -7.68
N ALA A 496 -5.11 23.65 -6.66
CA ALA A 496 -5.80 22.39 -6.80
C ALA A 496 -6.96 22.49 -7.81
N PRO A 497 -7.25 21.44 -8.57
CA PRO A 497 -8.28 21.47 -9.60
C PRO A 497 -9.67 21.69 -9.01
N THR A 498 -10.49 22.51 -9.67
CA THR A 498 -11.91 22.64 -9.33
C THR A 498 -12.63 21.32 -9.53
N VAL A 499 -13.39 20.89 -8.52
CA VAL A 499 -14.22 19.68 -8.54
C VAL A 499 -15.70 20.07 -8.56
N GLY A 500 -16.57 19.19 -9.07
CA GLY A 500 -18.00 19.43 -9.08
C GLY A 500 -18.59 19.45 -7.66
N GLU A 501 -19.77 20.08 -7.50
CA GLU A 501 -20.41 20.33 -6.20
C GLU A 501 -20.77 19.06 -5.40
N GLY A 502 -20.94 17.91 -6.06
CA GLY A 502 -21.37 16.68 -5.38
C GLY A 502 -22.81 16.77 -4.87
N LEU A 503 -23.18 15.91 -3.91
CA LEU A 503 -24.54 15.87 -3.35
C LEU A 503 -24.72 16.72 -2.07
N PHE A 504 -23.65 17.22 -1.44
CA PHE A 504 -23.67 17.77 -0.08
C PHE A 504 -22.99 19.11 0.04
#